data_AF-A0ABD5EAT8-F1
#
_entry.id   AF-A0ABD5EAT8-F1
#
_cell.length_a   1.000
_cell.length_b   1.000
_cell.length_c   1.000
_cell.angle_alpha   90.00
_cell.angle_beta   90.00
_cell.angle_gamma   90.00
#
_symmetry.space_group_name_H-M   'P 1'
#
loop_
_entity.id
_entity.type
_entity.pdbx_description
1 polymer ?
#
loop_
_entity_poly.entity_id
_entity_poly.type
_entity_poly.pdbx_seq_one_letter_code
_entity_poly.pdbx_strand_id
1 'polypeptide(L)'
;MRQELMSLPKTLADDVARNLVMVAQLIDEDPEKAYGYAKVALRLASRVGAVREAAGFASYATQRYDEALKEFRTARRMSGSVELWPVIADCERGLGRPEKALEMAGAPEVQKLDKAGQVEMRLVAAGARRDLGQLDAAIVTLQSPELASNGVHPWTARLRYAYADALLAADRTEEAREWFAKAVESDKDGTTDASDRLAELDGVEFTDAYEDDGEADEESGAAEHVAVEDAEPKDVRSEDALGADDAHEARQDD
;
A
#
# COMPACT_ATOMS: atom_id res chain seq x y z
N MET A 1 -12.74 -24.13 -5.57
CA MET A 1 -12.88 -24.23 -4.09
C MET A 1 -13.82 -25.34 -3.59
N ARG A 2 -15.16 -25.20 -3.58
CA ARG A 2 -16.06 -26.20 -2.94
C ARG A 2 -15.93 -27.60 -3.55
N GLN A 3 -15.74 -27.69 -4.87
CA GLN A 3 -15.57 -28.94 -5.60
C GLN A 3 -14.23 -29.65 -5.31
N GLU A 4 -13.15 -28.91 -5.03
CA GLU A 4 -11.83 -29.50 -4.71
C GLU A 4 -11.81 -30.10 -3.30
N LEU A 5 -12.57 -29.50 -2.37
CA LEU A 5 -12.72 -29.98 -0.99
C LEU A 5 -13.58 -31.26 -0.90
N MET A 6 -14.36 -31.60 -1.94
CA MET A 6 -15.19 -32.82 -1.97
C MET A 6 -14.36 -34.12 -1.95
N SER A 7 -13.06 -34.02 -2.21
CA SER A 7 -12.12 -35.15 -2.11
C SER A 7 -11.69 -35.48 -0.67
N LEU A 8 -12.01 -34.61 0.30
CA LEU A 8 -11.66 -34.77 1.71
C LEU A 8 -12.82 -35.41 2.49
N PRO A 9 -12.53 -36.12 3.61
CA PRO A 9 -13.55 -36.50 4.58
C PRO A 9 -14.33 -35.26 5.05
N LYS A 10 -15.65 -35.39 5.23
CA LYS A 10 -16.55 -34.25 5.50
C LYS A 10 -16.08 -33.35 6.66
N THR A 11 -15.67 -33.94 7.78
CA THR A 11 -15.20 -33.18 8.94
C THR A 11 -13.93 -32.38 8.62
N LEU A 12 -12.97 -32.98 7.92
CA LEU A 12 -11.76 -32.30 7.47
C LEU A 12 -12.07 -31.20 6.43
N ALA A 13 -13.00 -31.46 5.52
CA ALA A 13 -13.45 -30.47 4.54
C ALA A 13 -14.06 -29.24 5.23
N ASP A 14 -14.88 -29.46 6.26
CA ASP A 14 -15.51 -28.38 7.04
C ASP A 14 -14.45 -27.56 7.80
N ASP A 15 -13.47 -28.21 8.44
CA ASP A 15 -12.38 -27.51 9.15
C ASP A 15 -11.51 -26.69 8.19
N VAL A 16 -11.14 -27.25 7.04
CA VAL A 16 -10.38 -26.54 6.00
C VAL A 16 -11.18 -25.36 5.46
N ALA A 17 -12.47 -25.55 5.16
CA ALA A 17 -13.33 -24.49 4.64
C ALA A 17 -13.44 -23.32 5.62
N ARG A 18 -13.60 -23.58 6.93
CA ARG A 18 -13.62 -22.52 7.95
C ARG A 18 -12.35 -21.69 7.96
N ASN A 19 -11.18 -22.34 7.91
CA ASN A 19 -9.91 -21.63 7.85
C ASN A 19 -9.80 -20.78 6.57
N LEU A 20 -10.20 -21.30 5.42
CA LEU A 20 -10.12 -20.55 4.17
C LEU A 20 -11.10 -19.36 4.12
N VAL A 21 -12.27 -19.48 4.75
CA VAL A 21 -13.18 -18.33 4.95
C VAL A 21 -12.51 -17.25 5.79
N MET A 22 -11.83 -17.63 6.87
CA MET A 22 -11.11 -16.66 7.70
C MET A 22 -9.96 -15.99 6.92
N VAL A 23 -9.26 -16.72 6.05
CA VAL A 23 -8.25 -16.11 5.15
C VAL A 23 -8.91 -15.03 4.29
N ALA A 24 -10.00 -15.34 3.61
CA ALA A 24 -10.66 -14.39 2.71
C ALA A 24 -11.24 -13.17 3.43
N GLN A 25 -11.69 -13.31 4.68
CA GLN A 25 -12.24 -12.20 5.46
C GLN A 25 -11.16 -11.27 6.02
N LEU A 26 -9.99 -11.81 6.35
CA LEU A 26 -8.95 -11.08 7.07
C LEU A 26 -7.80 -10.61 6.19
N ILE A 27 -7.72 -11.04 4.92
CA ILE A 27 -6.54 -10.77 4.09
C ILE A 27 -6.26 -9.27 3.91
N ASP A 28 -7.31 -8.45 3.83
CA ASP A 28 -7.20 -7.01 3.66
C ASP A 28 -7.13 -6.24 5.00
N GLU A 29 -7.74 -6.77 6.08
CA GLU A 29 -7.83 -6.11 7.39
C GLU A 29 -6.71 -6.52 8.37
N ASP A 30 -6.37 -7.82 8.44
CA ASP A 30 -5.37 -8.40 9.33
C ASP A 30 -4.63 -9.55 8.61
N PRO A 31 -3.70 -9.21 7.69
CA PRO A 31 -3.03 -10.18 6.82
C PRO A 31 -2.18 -11.19 7.60
N GLU A 32 -1.65 -10.82 8.77
CA GLU A 32 -0.88 -11.73 9.63
C GLU A 32 -1.78 -12.81 10.26
N LYS A 33 -2.98 -12.42 10.69
CA LYS A 33 -3.95 -13.40 11.18
C LYS A 33 -4.50 -14.27 10.05
N ALA A 34 -4.73 -13.71 8.87
CA ALA A 34 -5.06 -14.48 7.66
C ALA A 34 -3.98 -15.51 7.35
N TYR A 35 -2.70 -15.12 7.41
CA TYR A 35 -1.56 -16.03 7.27
C TYR A 35 -1.61 -17.19 8.28
N GLY A 36 -1.89 -16.89 9.55
CA GLY A 36 -2.10 -17.92 10.58
C GLY A 36 -3.14 -18.99 10.19
N TYR A 37 -4.33 -18.57 9.73
CA TYR A 37 -5.38 -19.49 9.26
C TYR A 37 -4.95 -20.27 8.00
N ALA A 38 -4.25 -19.62 7.07
CA ALA A 38 -3.76 -20.28 5.87
C ALA A 38 -2.75 -21.39 6.20
N LYS A 39 -1.87 -21.19 7.19
CA LYS A 39 -0.93 -22.21 7.68
C LYS A 39 -1.66 -23.39 8.32
N VAL A 40 -2.75 -23.16 9.05
CA VAL A 40 -3.59 -24.24 9.60
C VAL A 40 -4.22 -25.04 8.46
N ALA A 41 -4.86 -24.37 7.49
CA ALA A 41 -5.45 -25.03 6.32
C ALA A 41 -4.40 -25.86 5.55
N LEU A 42 -3.19 -25.31 5.37
CA LEU A 42 -2.09 -25.98 4.67
C LEU A 42 -1.64 -27.25 5.40
N ARG A 43 -1.57 -27.24 6.74
CA ARG A 43 -1.25 -28.44 7.55
C ARG A 43 -2.32 -29.52 7.40
N LEU A 44 -3.60 -29.11 7.33
CA LEU A 44 -4.74 -30.02 7.22
C LEU A 44 -4.88 -30.64 5.82
N ALA A 45 -4.65 -29.87 4.75
CA ALA A 45 -5.00 -30.28 3.39
C ALA A 45 -4.02 -29.76 2.32
N SER A 46 -2.71 -29.97 2.52
CA SER A 46 -1.66 -29.55 1.57
C SER A 46 -1.75 -30.13 0.15
N ARG A 47 -2.61 -31.13 -0.08
CA ARG A 47 -2.86 -31.72 -1.41
C ARG A 47 -4.06 -31.11 -2.13
N VAL A 48 -4.64 -30.02 -1.61
CA VAL A 48 -5.73 -29.28 -2.25
C VAL A 48 -5.19 -28.02 -2.89
N GLY A 49 -5.49 -27.80 -4.18
CA GLY A 49 -5.01 -26.65 -4.96
C GLY A 49 -5.44 -25.32 -4.35
N ALA A 50 -6.73 -25.17 -4.06
CA ALA A 50 -7.28 -23.97 -3.41
C ALA A 50 -6.63 -23.66 -2.04
N VAL A 51 -6.18 -24.67 -1.29
CA VAL A 51 -5.47 -24.45 -0.01
C VAL A 51 -4.08 -23.90 -0.26
N ARG A 52 -3.36 -24.41 -1.28
CA ARG A 52 -2.06 -23.87 -1.71
C ARG A 52 -2.19 -22.43 -2.15
N GLU A 53 -3.21 -22.13 -2.94
CA GLU A 53 -3.48 -20.79 -3.45
C GLU A 53 -3.76 -19.80 -2.32
N ALA A 54 -4.65 -20.14 -1.39
CA ALA A 54 -4.93 -19.29 -0.22
C ALA A 54 -3.68 -19.06 0.65
N ALA A 55 -2.85 -20.09 0.84
CA ALA A 55 -1.57 -19.95 1.53
C ALA A 55 -0.60 -19.05 0.76
N GLY A 56 -0.57 -19.13 -0.57
CA GLY A 56 0.19 -18.24 -1.43
C GLY A 56 -0.24 -16.78 -1.27
N PHE A 57 -1.53 -16.49 -1.35
CA PHE A 57 -2.05 -15.12 -1.21
C PHE A 57 -1.84 -14.55 0.20
N ALA A 58 -2.06 -15.33 1.26
CA ALA A 58 -1.80 -14.86 2.62
C ALA A 58 -0.30 -14.60 2.87
N SER A 59 0.58 -15.43 2.29
CA SER A 59 2.03 -15.20 2.33
C SER A 59 2.42 -13.95 1.53
N TYR A 60 1.79 -13.74 0.38
CA TYR A 60 2.02 -12.57 -0.48
C TYR A 60 1.59 -11.26 0.21
N ALA A 61 0.40 -11.24 0.83
CA ALA A 61 -0.10 -10.09 1.58
C ALA A 61 0.80 -9.71 2.78
N THR A 62 1.53 -10.67 3.32
CA THR A 62 2.51 -10.48 4.39
C THR A 62 3.96 -10.36 3.88
N GLN A 63 4.14 -10.13 2.58
CA GLN A 63 5.43 -9.92 1.90
C GLN A 63 6.43 -11.09 2.04
N ARG A 64 5.95 -12.29 2.34
CA ARG A 64 6.74 -13.54 2.40
C ARG A 64 6.85 -14.13 1.00
N TYR A 65 7.53 -13.40 0.10
CA TYR A 65 7.53 -13.69 -1.33
C TYR A 65 8.14 -15.06 -1.69
N ASP A 66 9.10 -15.55 -0.92
CA ASP A 66 9.70 -16.87 -1.10
C ASP A 66 8.71 -18.00 -0.81
N GLU A 67 7.94 -17.88 0.29
CA GLU A 67 6.87 -18.80 0.63
C GLU A 67 5.72 -18.71 -0.38
N ALA A 68 5.28 -17.49 -0.71
CA ALA A 68 4.22 -17.24 -1.68
C ALA A 68 4.56 -17.88 -3.04
N LEU A 69 5.77 -17.65 -3.55
CA LEU A 69 6.26 -18.19 -4.81
C LEU A 69 6.23 -19.73 -4.83
N LYS A 70 6.63 -20.37 -3.72
CA LYS A 70 6.59 -21.84 -3.58
C LYS A 70 5.16 -22.36 -3.64
N GLU A 71 4.24 -21.73 -2.93
CA GLU A 71 2.85 -22.17 -2.87
C GLU A 71 2.12 -21.92 -4.20
N PHE A 72 2.27 -20.75 -4.83
CA PHE A 72 1.68 -20.47 -6.14
C PHE A 72 2.20 -21.38 -7.24
N ARG A 73 3.51 -21.68 -7.28
CA ARG A 73 4.07 -22.67 -8.22
C ARG A 73 3.47 -24.05 -8.01
N THR A 74 3.21 -24.42 -6.76
CA THR A 74 2.60 -25.70 -6.42
C THR A 74 1.13 -25.74 -6.80
N ALA A 75 0.36 -24.71 -6.48
CA ALA A 75 -1.03 -24.53 -6.89
C ALA A 75 -1.16 -24.62 -8.42
N ARG A 76 -0.33 -23.87 -9.17
CA ARG A 76 -0.29 -23.91 -10.63
C ARG A 76 0.01 -25.30 -11.20
N ARG A 77 0.96 -26.05 -10.62
CA ARG A 77 1.23 -27.44 -11.07
C ARG A 77 0.04 -28.37 -10.84
N MET A 78 -0.74 -28.12 -9.80
CA MET A 78 -1.91 -28.95 -9.44
C MET A 78 -3.14 -28.61 -10.29
N SER A 79 -3.41 -27.33 -10.53
CA SER A 79 -4.57 -26.88 -11.29
C SER A 79 -4.32 -26.85 -12.80
N GLY A 80 -3.08 -26.65 -13.23
CA GLY A 80 -2.72 -26.35 -14.62
C GLY A 80 -3.11 -24.93 -15.07
N SER A 81 -3.70 -24.12 -14.18
CA SER A 81 -4.15 -22.76 -14.51
C SER A 81 -2.97 -21.81 -14.70
N VAL A 82 -3.12 -20.87 -15.64
CA VAL A 82 -2.18 -19.77 -15.86
C VAL A 82 -2.52 -18.52 -15.06
N GLU A 83 -3.67 -18.47 -14.38
CA GLU A 83 -4.16 -17.27 -13.69
C GLU A 83 -3.18 -16.74 -12.63
N LEU A 84 -2.42 -17.63 -11.98
CA LEU A 84 -1.40 -17.25 -10.99
C LEU A 84 -0.10 -16.72 -11.63
N TRP A 85 0.02 -16.66 -12.96
CA TRP A 85 1.24 -16.24 -13.63
C TRP A 85 1.70 -14.82 -13.25
N PRO A 86 0.82 -13.79 -13.22
CA PRO A 86 1.23 -12.44 -12.83
C PRO A 86 1.73 -12.37 -11.39
N VAL A 87 1.03 -12.99 -10.43
CA VAL A 87 1.44 -12.95 -9.01
C VAL A 87 2.73 -13.74 -8.76
N ILE A 88 3.00 -14.81 -9.52
CA ILE A 88 4.29 -15.53 -9.48
C ILE A 88 5.41 -14.61 -9.99
N ALA A 89 5.18 -13.87 -11.09
CA ALA A 89 6.15 -12.90 -11.59
C ALA A 89 6.37 -11.76 -10.58
N ASP A 90 5.31 -11.31 -9.92
CA ASP A 90 5.41 -10.27 -8.89
C ASP A 90 6.19 -10.74 -7.66
N CYS A 91 6.02 -12.01 -7.25
CA CYS A 91 6.86 -12.58 -6.19
C CYS A 91 8.35 -12.59 -6.58
N GLU A 92 8.71 -12.87 -7.84
CA GLU A 92 10.11 -12.76 -8.27
C GLU A 92 10.59 -11.31 -8.21
N ARG A 93 9.75 -10.33 -8.58
CA ARG A 93 10.04 -8.90 -8.41
C ARG A 93 10.29 -8.57 -6.93
N GLY A 94 9.39 -8.97 -6.03
CA GLY A 94 9.52 -8.77 -4.57
C GLY A 94 10.73 -9.46 -3.94
N LEU A 95 11.30 -10.48 -4.59
CA LEU A 95 12.57 -11.11 -4.21
C LEU A 95 13.81 -10.40 -4.78
N GLY A 96 13.64 -9.22 -5.37
CA GLY A 96 14.71 -8.43 -5.98
C GLY A 96 15.18 -8.98 -7.33
N ARG A 97 14.30 -9.65 -8.09
CA ARG A 97 14.61 -10.20 -9.43
C ARG A 97 13.70 -9.61 -10.51
N PRO A 98 13.70 -8.28 -10.71
CA PRO A 98 12.82 -7.63 -11.68
C PRO A 98 13.03 -8.11 -13.11
N GLU A 99 14.25 -8.47 -13.52
CA GLU A 99 14.54 -9.03 -14.85
C GLU A 99 13.80 -10.35 -15.07
N LYS A 100 13.61 -11.16 -14.01
CA LYS A 100 12.85 -12.40 -14.10
C LYS A 100 11.37 -12.13 -14.34
N ALA A 101 10.81 -11.11 -13.69
CA ALA A 101 9.43 -10.68 -13.92
C ALA A 101 9.23 -10.21 -15.37
N LEU A 102 10.20 -9.50 -15.95
CA LEU A 102 10.19 -9.09 -17.37
C LEU A 102 10.30 -10.27 -18.34
N GLU A 103 11.16 -11.26 -18.05
CA GLU A 103 11.22 -12.51 -18.81
C GLU A 103 9.85 -13.20 -18.82
N MET A 104 9.21 -13.29 -17.65
CA MET A 104 7.88 -13.90 -17.51
C MET A 104 6.77 -13.11 -18.24
N ALA A 105 6.87 -11.78 -18.32
CA ALA A 105 5.95 -10.95 -19.08
C ALA A 105 6.04 -11.20 -20.60
N GLY A 106 7.19 -11.68 -21.09
CA GLY A 106 7.40 -12.07 -22.49
C GLY A 106 7.01 -13.53 -22.79
N ALA A 107 6.57 -14.30 -21.80
CA ALA A 107 6.35 -15.74 -21.96
C ALA A 107 5.01 -16.07 -22.66
N PRO A 108 4.91 -17.24 -23.34
CA PRO A 108 3.68 -17.67 -24.00
C PRO A 108 2.47 -17.82 -23.06
N GLU A 109 2.69 -18.03 -21.76
CA GLU A 109 1.65 -18.08 -20.74
C GLU A 109 0.77 -16.82 -20.72
N VAL A 110 1.34 -15.65 -21.00
CA VAL A 110 0.61 -14.37 -20.97
C VAL A 110 -0.52 -14.35 -22.00
N GLN A 111 -0.34 -15.02 -23.14
CA GLN A 111 -1.37 -15.10 -24.19
C GLN A 111 -2.57 -15.97 -23.78
N LYS A 112 -2.41 -16.81 -22.75
CA LYS A 112 -3.46 -17.68 -22.23
C LYS A 112 -4.24 -17.04 -21.09
N LEU A 113 -3.77 -15.89 -20.58
CA LEU A 113 -4.49 -15.11 -19.58
C LEU A 113 -5.71 -14.46 -20.21
N ASP A 114 -6.76 -14.30 -19.39
CA ASP A 114 -7.88 -13.45 -19.72
C ASP A 114 -7.45 -11.97 -19.72
N LYS A 115 -8.40 -11.08 -20.01
CA LYS A 115 -8.10 -9.65 -20.11
C LYS A 115 -7.59 -9.07 -18.78
N ALA A 116 -8.18 -9.49 -17.66
CA ALA A 116 -7.75 -9.07 -16.33
C ALA A 116 -6.30 -9.51 -16.08
N GLY A 117 -5.99 -10.81 -16.25
CA GLY A 117 -4.64 -11.33 -16.06
C GLY A 117 -3.59 -10.70 -16.98
N GLN A 118 -3.94 -10.32 -18.22
CA GLN A 118 -3.04 -9.57 -19.10
C GLN A 118 -2.74 -8.17 -18.56
N VAL A 119 -3.73 -7.47 -18.00
CA VAL A 119 -3.53 -6.17 -17.35
C VAL A 119 -2.69 -6.33 -16.08
N GLU A 120 -2.93 -7.37 -15.27
CA GLU A 120 -2.10 -7.69 -14.12
C GLU A 120 -0.64 -7.90 -14.51
N MET A 121 -0.38 -8.71 -15.55
CA MET A 121 0.99 -8.93 -16.03
C MET A 121 1.64 -7.62 -16.50
N ARG A 122 0.87 -6.72 -17.13
CA ARG A 122 1.36 -5.40 -17.54
C ARG A 122 1.74 -4.52 -16.35
N LEU A 123 0.91 -4.50 -15.30
CA LEU A 123 1.22 -3.80 -14.05
C LEU A 123 2.51 -4.34 -13.42
N VAL A 124 2.66 -5.67 -13.35
CA VAL A 124 3.86 -6.31 -12.81
C VAL A 124 5.11 -5.94 -13.61
N ALA A 125 5.03 -6.00 -14.94
CA ALA A 125 6.13 -5.65 -15.84
C ALA A 125 6.52 -4.17 -15.74
N ALA A 126 5.55 -3.27 -15.62
CA ALA A 126 5.81 -1.86 -15.43
C ALA A 126 6.51 -1.59 -14.09
N GLY A 127 6.07 -2.22 -13.00
CA GLY A 127 6.75 -2.15 -11.71
C GLY A 127 8.19 -2.66 -11.79
N ALA A 128 8.41 -3.81 -12.44
CA ALA A 128 9.76 -4.36 -12.61
C ALA A 128 10.69 -3.42 -13.42
N ARG A 129 10.15 -2.67 -14.39
CA ARG A 129 10.92 -1.64 -15.09
C ARG A 129 11.27 -0.46 -14.19
N ARG A 130 10.37 -0.05 -13.29
CA ARG A 130 10.65 1.01 -12.31
C ARG A 130 11.74 0.61 -11.33
N ASP A 131 11.73 -0.63 -10.85
CA ASP A 131 12.79 -1.17 -9.97
C ASP A 131 14.16 -1.13 -10.66
N LEU A 132 14.19 -1.24 -11.99
CA LEU A 132 15.40 -1.13 -12.82
C LEU A 132 15.75 0.31 -13.23
N GLY A 133 15.00 1.32 -12.76
CA GLY A 133 15.16 2.73 -13.15
C GLY A 133 14.74 3.04 -14.59
N GLN A 134 14.04 2.13 -15.27
CA GLN A 134 13.62 2.26 -16.68
C GLN A 134 12.25 2.95 -16.79
N LEU A 135 12.14 4.17 -16.28
CA LEU A 135 10.87 4.88 -16.10
C LEU A 135 10.10 5.10 -17.42
N ASP A 136 10.77 5.56 -18.47
CA ASP A 136 10.13 5.73 -19.80
C ASP A 136 9.54 4.42 -20.33
N ALA A 137 10.27 3.33 -20.13
CA ALA A 137 9.81 2.02 -20.58
C ALA A 137 8.66 1.50 -19.70
N ALA A 138 8.60 1.85 -18.42
CA ALA A 138 7.47 1.55 -17.54
C ALA A 138 6.20 2.28 -18.02
N ILE A 139 6.31 3.57 -18.34
CA ILE A 139 5.23 4.38 -18.91
C ILE A 139 4.72 3.74 -20.21
N VAL A 140 5.61 3.44 -21.15
CA VAL A 140 5.24 2.78 -22.42
C VAL A 140 4.61 1.40 -22.19
N THR A 141 5.07 0.65 -21.19
CA THR A 141 4.50 -0.67 -20.86
C THR A 141 3.03 -0.55 -20.42
N LEU A 142 2.70 0.49 -19.66
CA LEU A 142 1.34 0.75 -19.14
C LEU A 142 0.39 1.33 -20.19
N GLN A 143 0.91 1.95 -21.26
CA GLN A 143 0.09 2.45 -22.36
C GLN A 143 -0.60 1.29 -23.09
N SER A 144 -1.92 1.21 -22.94
CA SER A 144 -2.72 0.17 -23.57
C SER A 144 -4.14 0.65 -23.88
N PRO A 145 -4.90 -0.09 -24.72
CA PRO A 145 -6.32 0.22 -24.95
C PRO A 145 -7.14 0.18 -23.65
N GLU A 146 -6.74 -0.64 -22.68
CA GLU A 146 -7.41 -0.72 -21.39
C GLU A 146 -7.21 0.55 -20.54
N LEU A 147 -6.04 1.20 -20.62
CA LEU A 147 -5.77 2.47 -19.94
C LEU A 147 -6.65 3.60 -20.49
N ALA A 148 -6.87 3.61 -21.82
CA ALA A 148 -7.68 4.60 -22.51
C ALA A 148 -9.20 4.31 -22.47
N SER A 149 -9.62 3.19 -21.86
CA SER A 149 -11.02 2.80 -21.81
C SER A 149 -11.83 3.69 -20.86
N ASN A 150 -13.04 4.06 -21.28
CA ASN A 150 -14.05 4.68 -20.42
C ASN A 150 -14.81 3.65 -19.57
N GLY A 151 -14.64 2.35 -19.85
CA GLY A 151 -15.25 1.28 -19.07
C GLY A 151 -14.60 1.18 -17.68
N VAL A 152 -15.43 1.08 -16.65
CA VAL A 152 -14.98 0.79 -15.29
C VAL A 152 -14.88 -0.72 -15.12
N HIS A 153 -13.66 -1.21 -15.08
CA HIS A 153 -13.30 -2.60 -14.82
C HIS A 153 -12.57 -2.69 -13.47
N PRO A 154 -12.48 -3.89 -12.87
CA PRO A 154 -11.79 -4.07 -11.58
C PRO A 154 -10.34 -3.57 -11.55
N TRP A 155 -9.66 -3.52 -12.71
CA TRP A 155 -8.28 -3.05 -12.81
C TRP A 155 -8.15 -1.55 -13.16
N THR A 156 -9.25 -0.85 -13.49
CA THR A 156 -9.18 0.49 -14.09
C THR A 156 -8.50 1.50 -13.16
N ALA A 157 -8.92 1.56 -11.89
CA ALA A 157 -8.33 2.47 -10.91
C ALA A 157 -6.83 2.21 -10.74
N ARG A 158 -6.45 0.95 -10.48
CA ARG A 158 -5.05 0.56 -10.28
C ARG A 158 -4.17 0.76 -11.52
N LEU A 159 -4.71 0.55 -12.73
CA LEU A 159 -3.97 0.81 -13.96
C LEU A 159 -3.68 2.30 -14.18
N ARG A 160 -4.67 3.16 -13.91
CA ARG A 160 -4.51 4.62 -14.00
C ARG A 160 -3.57 5.15 -12.92
N TYR A 161 -3.72 4.64 -11.70
CA TYR A 161 -2.82 4.93 -10.58
C TYR A 161 -1.36 4.59 -10.94
N ALA A 162 -1.10 3.36 -11.38
CA ALA A 162 0.25 2.93 -11.74
C ALA A 162 0.84 3.78 -12.88
N TYR A 163 0.01 4.23 -13.83
CA TYR A 163 0.44 5.13 -14.90
C TYR A 163 0.79 6.53 -14.38
N ALA A 164 -0.07 7.09 -13.51
CA ALA A 164 0.19 8.37 -12.84
C ALA A 164 1.48 8.34 -12.01
N ASP A 165 1.66 7.28 -11.23
CA ASP A 165 2.85 7.10 -10.38
C ASP A 165 4.14 6.90 -11.22
N ALA A 166 4.05 6.20 -12.35
CA ALA A 166 5.17 6.09 -13.29
C ALA A 166 5.52 7.43 -13.97
N LEU A 167 4.52 8.26 -14.30
CA LEU A 167 4.73 9.61 -14.81
C LEU A 167 5.38 10.52 -13.76
N LEU A 168 4.89 10.47 -12.52
CA LEU A 168 5.42 11.27 -11.43
C LEU A 168 6.88 10.93 -11.15
N ALA A 169 7.20 9.63 -11.11
CA ALA A 169 8.58 9.17 -10.94
C ALA A 169 9.53 9.66 -12.07
N ALA A 170 8.99 9.94 -13.26
CA ALA A 170 9.71 10.47 -14.41
C ALA A 170 9.67 12.01 -14.50
N ASP A 171 9.33 12.70 -13.40
CA ASP A 171 9.22 14.16 -13.29
C ASP A 171 8.18 14.79 -14.25
N ARG A 172 7.18 14.01 -14.69
CA ARG A 172 6.07 14.47 -15.55
C ARG A 172 4.85 14.84 -14.72
N THR A 173 5.04 15.79 -13.79
CA THR A 173 4.09 16.12 -12.72
C THR A 173 2.69 16.52 -13.22
N GLU A 174 2.60 17.37 -14.24
CA GLU A 174 1.30 17.81 -14.79
C GLU A 174 0.49 16.64 -15.36
N GLU A 175 1.13 15.74 -16.08
CA GLU A 175 0.46 14.55 -16.61
C GLU A 175 0.11 13.57 -15.49
N ALA A 176 1.01 13.38 -14.52
CA ALA A 176 0.75 12.53 -13.36
C ALA A 176 -0.50 12.99 -12.62
N ARG A 177 -0.62 14.31 -12.38
CA ARG A 177 -1.78 14.94 -11.77
C ARG A 177 -3.08 14.61 -12.52
N GLU A 178 -3.12 14.78 -13.84
CA GLU A 178 -4.30 14.43 -14.64
C GLU A 178 -4.70 12.95 -14.50
N TRP A 179 -3.71 12.05 -14.42
CA TRP A 179 -3.96 10.62 -14.32
C TRP A 179 -4.33 10.16 -12.90
N PHE A 180 -3.82 10.81 -11.86
CA PHE A 180 -4.31 10.61 -10.48
C PHE A 180 -5.78 11.02 -10.37
N ALA A 181 -6.19 12.15 -10.94
CA ALA A 181 -7.59 12.55 -10.99
C ALA A 181 -8.48 11.49 -11.68
N LYS A 182 -8.03 10.95 -12.83
CA LYS A 182 -8.74 9.84 -13.51
C LYS A 182 -8.75 8.54 -12.70
N ALA A 183 -7.74 8.30 -11.86
CA ALA A 183 -7.71 7.15 -10.96
C ALA A 183 -8.78 7.31 -9.88
N VAL A 184 -8.84 8.46 -9.22
CA VAL A 184 -9.89 8.84 -8.23
C VAL A 184 -11.29 8.64 -8.81
N GLU A 185 -11.56 9.14 -10.01
CA GLU A 185 -12.87 8.99 -10.67
C GLU A 185 -13.29 7.52 -10.87
N SER A 186 -12.33 6.62 -11.04
CA SER A 186 -12.57 5.19 -11.23
C SER A 186 -12.53 4.37 -9.94
N ASP A 187 -12.00 4.91 -8.85
CA ASP A 187 -11.75 4.19 -7.60
C ASP A 187 -12.94 4.27 -6.64
N LYS A 188 -14.05 3.65 -7.04
CA LYS A 188 -15.31 3.70 -6.29
C LYS A 188 -15.25 2.98 -4.94
N ASP A 189 -14.33 2.03 -4.81
CA ASP A 189 -14.19 1.16 -3.65
C ASP A 189 -13.06 1.65 -2.71
N GLY A 190 -12.39 2.76 -3.03
CA GLY A 190 -11.30 3.33 -2.21
C GLY A 190 -10.08 2.42 -2.12
N THR A 191 -9.74 1.74 -3.21
CA THR A 191 -8.65 0.75 -3.28
C THR A 191 -7.27 1.36 -3.47
N THR A 192 -7.19 2.66 -3.73
CA THR A 192 -5.97 3.42 -3.94
C THR A 192 -5.97 4.71 -3.11
N ASP A 193 -4.80 5.21 -2.79
CA ASP A 193 -4.58 6.53 -2.17
C ASP A 193 -4.53 7.66 -3.21
N ALA A 194 -5.10 7.46 -4.42
CA ALA A 194 -5.02 8.42 -5.52
C ALA A 194 -5.50 9.84 -5.15
N SER A 195 -6.48 9.93 -4.26
CA SER A 195 -7.02 11.22 -3.78
C SER A 195 -5.98 11.98 -2.97
N ASP A 196 -5.26 11.28 -2.10
CA ASP A 196 -4.24 11.88 -1.22
C ASP A 196 -3.04 12.32 -2.06
N ARG A 197 -2.59 11.46 -2.97
CA ARG A 197 -1.53 11.79 -3.95
C ARG A 197 -1.89 13.00 -4.81
N LEU A 198 -3.15 13.14 -5.22
CA LEU A 198 -3.62 14.28 -6.00
C LEU A 198 -3.59 15.58 -5.19
N ALA A 199 -4.01 15.53 -3.93
CA ALA A 199 -4.02 16.66 -3.01
C ALA A 199 -2.59 17.12 -2.66
N GLU A 200 -1.65 16.19 -2.44
CA GLU A 200 -0.22 16.50 -2.27
C GLU A 200 0.31 17.27 -3.49
N LEU A 201 -0.01 16.84 -4.70
CA LEU A 201 0.39 17.52 -5.94
C LEU A 201 -0.24 18.91 -6.11
N ASP A 202 -1.38 19.17 -5.45
CA ASP A 202 -2.02 20.48 -5.37
C ASP A 202 -1.44 21.40 -4.28
N GLY A 203 -0.48 20.90 -3.49
CA GLY A 203 0.09 21.63 -2.36
C GLY A 203 -0.82 21.65 -1.13
N VAL A 204 -1.75 20.68 -1.01
CA VAL A 204 -2.52 20.45 0.20
C VAL A 204 -1.77 19.45 1.06
N GLU A 205 -1.21 19.91 2.18
CA GLU A 205 -0.66 19.02 3.21
C GLU A 205 -1.77 18.60 4.18
N PHE A 206 -1.96 17.29 4.34
CA PHE A 206 -2.81 16.75 5.41
C PHE A 206 -1.96 16.68 6.69
N THR A 207 -2.25 17.54 7.66
CA THR A 207 -1.73 17.35 9.02
C THR A 207 -2.62 16.32 9.72
N ASP A 208 -2.03 15.23 10.22
CA ASP A 208 -2.77 14.29 11.05
C ASP A 208 -3.36 15.05 12.24
N ALA A 209 -4.69 15.10 12.34
CA ALA A 209 -5.40 15.79 13.41
C ALA A 209 -5.14 15.19 14.81
N TYR A 210 -4.32 14.14 14.89
CA TYR A 210 -3.86 13.49 16.12
C TYR A 210 -2.45 13.92 16.55
N GLU A 211 -1.79 14.83 15.83
CA GLU A 211 -0.52 15.45 16.27
C GLU A 211 -0.71 16.83 16.92
N ASP A 212 -1.93 17.39 16.92
CA ASP A 212 -2.24 18.68 17.55
C ASP A 212 -2.80 18.51 18.98
N ASP A 213 -2.01 17.86 19.84
CA ASP A 213 -2.16 17.96 21.30
C ASP A 213 -1.27 19.10 21.85
N GLY A 214 -0.82 20.01 20.99
CA GLY A 214 0.12 21.09 21.30
C GLY A 214 -0.60 22.39 21.62
N GLU A 215 -0.99 22.54 22.89
CA GLU A 215 -1.21 23.83 23.59
C GLU A 215 -1.83 24.96 22.74
N ALA A 216 -3.16 24.98 22.67
CA ALA A 216 -3.89 26.20 22.36
C ALA A 216 -3.64 27.23 23.48
N ASP A 217 -2.66 28.11 23.29
CA ASP A 217 -2.52 29.33 24.06
C ASP A 217 -3.76 30.20 23.82
N GLU A 218 -4.68 30.17 24.77
CA GLU A 218 -5.73 31.17 24.93
C GLU A 218 -5.06 32.50 25.29
N GLU A 219 -4.99 33.46 24.36
CA GLU A 219 -5.04 34.87 24.77
C GLU A 219 -6.06 35.68 23.97
N SER A 220 -7.14 35.94 24.70
CA SER A 220 -8.29 36.79 24.47
C SER A 220 -7.93 38.26 24.17
N GLY A 221 -8.68 38.90 23.27
CA GLY A 221 -9.16 40.26 23.50
C GLY A 221 -8.94 41.28 22.38
N ALA A 222 -9.88 41.36 21.44
CA ALA A 222 -10.08 42.56 20.63
C ALA A 222 -11.05 43.53 21.33
N ALA A 223 -10.62 44.76 21.59
CA ALA A 223 -11.49 45.91 21.80
C ALA A 223 -10.80 47.19 21.30
N GLU A 224 -11.41 47.85 20.32
CA GLU A 224 -11.01 49.16 19.80
C GLU A 224 -11.74 50.31 20.53
N HIS A 225 -11.20 51.54 20.33
CA HIS A 225 -11.65 52.91 20.69
C HIS A 225 -11.17 53.44 22.07
N VAL A 226 -10.57 54.65 22.25
CA VAL A 226 -10.52 55.93 21.49
C VAL A 226 -9.18 56.68 21.82
N ALA A 227 -8.74 57.56 20.90
CA ALA A 227 -7.60 58.48 20.98
C ALA A 227 -7.55 59.48 22.16
N VAL A 228 -6.35 60.00 22.49
CA VAL A 228 -5.89 61.42 22.45
C VAL A 228 -4.46 61.55 23.04
N GLU A 229 -3.76 62.60 22.58
CA GLU A 229 -2.34 62.96 22.57
C GLU A 229 -1.54 63.08 23.90
N ASP A 230 -0.22 62.95 23.70
CA ASP A 230 0.90 63.77 24.21
C ASP A 230 1.67 63.45 25.52
N ALA A 231 2.98 63.71 25.39
CA ALA A 231 4.05 63.90 26.40
C ALA A 231 4.85 62.69 26.94
N GLU A 232 6.08 62.54 26.42
CA GLU A 232 7.28 62.05 27.14
C GLU A 232 7.71 63.03 28.27
N PRO A 233 8.77 62.74 29.08
CA PRO A 233 9.30 61.50 29.68
C PRO A 233 9.64 61.69 31.19
N LYS A 234 10.19 60.66 31.88
CA LYS A 234 11.28 60.67 32.91
C LYS A 234 11.25 59.39 33.77
N ASP A 235 12.36 58.65 33.84
CA ASP A 235 13.40 58.71 34.92
C ASP A 235 12.79 58.24 36.26
N VAL A 236 13.25 57.19 36.94
CA VAL A 236 14.59 57.02 37.53
C VAL A 236 14.79 55.58 38.03
N ARG A 237 16.06 55.16 37.94
CA ARG A 237 16.74 54.12 38.75
C ARG A 237 16.36 54.14 40.24
N SER A 238 16.39 52.97 40.88
CA SER A 238 17.30 52.59 41.98
C SER A 238 16.97 51.14 42.37
N GLU A 239 17.94 50.22 42.34
CA GLU A 239 18.76 49.81 43.51
C GLU A 239 17.87 49.10 44.56
N ASP A 240 18.18 47.94 45.12
CA ASP A 240 19.48 47.35 45.39
C ASP A 240 19.30 45.95 46.00
N ALA A 241 20.44 45.28 46.15
CA ALA A 241 20.76 44.19 47.10
C ALA A 241 20.29 42.77 46.72
N LEU A 242 21.17 41.87 46.28
CA LEU A 242 22.36 41.25 46.92
C LEU A 242 22.03 40.31 48.09
N GLY A 243 22.58 39.09 47.97
CA GLY A 243 22.73 38.07 49.02
C GLY A 243 22.21 36.73 48.51
N ALA A 244 23.03 35.83 47.95
CA ALA A 244 23.96 34.93 48.65
C ALA A 244 23.21 34.08 49.70
N ASP A 245 23.36 32.78 49.84
CA ASP A 245 24.40 31.83 49.47
C ASP A 245 23.80 30.41 49.71
N ASP A 246 24.63 29.40 49.60
CA ASP A 246 24.45 28.00 50.04
C ASP A 246 23.90 27.01 49.02
N ALA A 247 24.85 26.57 48.20
CA ALA A 247 25.01 25.16 47.89
C ALA A 247 25.15 24.31 49.18
N HIS A 248 24.49 23.15 49.22
CA HIS A 248 25.13 21.99 49.84
C HIS A 248 24.87 20.72 49.02
N GLU A 249 26.01 20.16 48.63
CA GLU A 249 26.30 18.86 48.04
C GLU A 249 25.62 17.64 48.70
N ALA A 250 25.21 16.70 47.82
CA ALA A 250 25.73 15.33 47.68
C ALA A 250 25.06 14.11 48.33
N ARG A 251 25.07 13.03 47.50
CA ARG A 251 25.18 11.57 47.79
C ARG A 251 23.90 10.88 48.30
N GLN A 252 23.61 9.61 48.03
CA GLN A 252 24.27 8.44 47.42
C GLN A 252 23.13 7.42 47.12
N ASP A 253 23.12 6.73 45.98
CA ASP A 253 23.54 5.31 45.82
C ASP A 253 23.36 4.41 47.07
N ASP A 254 22.27 3.63 47.09
CA ASP A 254 22.24 2.17 47.28
C ASP A 254 20.82 1.61 47.01
#